data_AF-A0A366ID23-F1
#
_entry.id   AF-A0A366ID23-F1
#
_cell.length_a   1.000
_cell.length_b   1.000
_cell.length_c   1.000
_cell.angle_alpha   90.00
_cell.angle_beta   90.00
_cell.angle_gamma   90.00
#
_symmetry.space_group_name_H-M   'P 1'
#
loop_
_entity.id
_entity.type
_entity.pdbx_description
1 polymer ?
#
loop_
_entity_poly.entity_id
_entity_poly.type
_entity_poly.pdbx_seq_one_letter_code
_entity_poly.pdbx_strand_id
1 'polypeptide(L)'
;MKIAALTGAGVSKASGVPTFVEMGDLREKLSRSYYNSHPIEFYQILNGMRTVTEAANPNPAHIALAIKHIPIVTMNIDGLHHKAGSTEEEVIEIHGSLRKVYCPKCSKWYPFSVTEESIKCSKCIDVILQPDIVLYGDSIPRLQDSINLVSNVDLLLVIGTSFYTSTATYVSEAAKNAGVRVEIINENAEELVPKLLANNDS
;
A
#
# COMPACT_ATOMS: atom_id res chain seq x y z
N MET A 1 22.88 -8.36 8.40
CA MET A 1 21.50 -8.81 8.73
C MET A 1 20.58 -8.42 7.58
N LYS A 2 19.75 -9.33 7.06
CA LYS A 2 18.74 -9.04 6.04
C LYS A 2 17.47 -8.54 6.73
N ILE A 3 16.97 -7.39 6.31
CA ILE A 3 15.78 -6.75 6.89
C ILE A 3 14.75 -6.55 5.77
N ALA A 4 13.47 -6.78 6.05
CA ALA A 4 12.36 -6.31 5.24
C ALA A 4 11.36 -5.55 6.10
N ALA A 5 10.49 -4.76 5.45
CA ALA A 5 9.42 -4.03 6.11
C ALA A 5 8.03 -4.48 5.59
N LEU A 6 7.08 -4.67 6.49
CA LEU A 6 5.65 -4.73 6.20
C LEU A 6 5.00 -3.43 6.70
N THR A 7 4.41 -2.65 5.81
CA THR A 7 3.88 -1.32 6.15
C THR A 7 2.37 -1.22 5.93
N GLY A 8 1.70 -0.49 6.82
CA GLY A 8 0.28 -0.14 6.73
C GLY A 8 0.05 1.35 6.93
N ALA A 9 -1.23 1.78 6.93
CA ALA A 9 -1.58 3.20 6.85
C ALA A 9 -0.98 4.07 7.97
N GLY A 10 -0.67 3.49 9.12
CA GLY A 10 -0.03 4.20 10.24
C GLY A 10 1.35 4.76 9.90
N VAL A 11 2.11 4.16 8.96
CA VAL A 11 3.41 4.71 8.53
C VAL A 11 3.25 6.06 7.84
N SER A 12 2.10 6.30 7.21
CA SER A 12 1.78 7.52 6.46
C SER A 12 1.06 8.57 7.31
N LYS A 13 0.77 8.29 8.59
CA LYS A 13 0.05 9.21 9.48
C LYS A 13 0.79 10.54 9.68
N ALA A 14 2.10 10.49 9.92
CA ALA A 14 2.95 11.69 10.04
C ALA A 14 3.10 12.47 8.72
N SER A 15 2.67 11.88 7.59
CA SER A 15 2.59 12.53 6.29
C SER A 15 1.24 13.18 6.01
N GLY A 16 0.31 13.16 6.99
CA GLY A 16 -1.04 13.72 6.85
C GLY A 16 -2.03 12.80 6.10
N VAL A 17 -1.66 11.55 5.82
CA VAL A 17 -2.57 10.57 5.22
C VAL A 17 -3.40 9.91 6.34
N PRO A 18 -4.74 9.99 6.29
CA PRO A 18 -5.59 9.41 7.33
C PRO A 18 -5.54 7.89 7.31
N THR A 19 -5.68 7.27 8.48
CA THR A 19 -5.77 5.82 8.62
C THR A 19 -7.20 5.33 8.40
N PHE A 20 -7.37 4.07 8.01
CA PHE A 20 -8.70 3.47 7.83
C PHE A 20 -9.60 3.51 9.07
N VAL A 21 -9.02 3.54 10.27
CA VAL A 21 -9.78 3.65 11.53
C VAL A 21 -10.43 5.04 11.65
N GLU A 22 -9.79 6.07 11.11
CA GLU A 22 -10.27 7.45 11.11
C GLU A 22 -11.33 7.70 10.00
N MET A 23 -11.58 6.72 9.12
CA MET A 23 -12.41 6.88 7.92
C MET A 23 -13.81 6.24 7.98
N GLY A 24 -14.25 5.72 9.14
CA GLY A 24 -15.64 5.26 9.36
C GLY A 24 -16.14 4.21 8.36
N ASP A 25 -17.27 4.49 7.69
CA ASP A 25 -17.96 3.61 6.72
C ASP A 25 -17.19 3.36 5.41
N LEU A 26 -16.00 3.94 5.26
CA LEU A 26 -15.20 3.83 4.04
C LEU A 26 -14.92 2.37 3.64
N ARG A 27 -14.85 1.44 4.61
CA ARG A 27 -14.61 0.01 4.34
C ARG A 27 -15.68 -0.61 3.44
N GLU A 28 -16.95 -0.33 3.70
CA GLU A 28 -18.04 -0.86 2.87
C GLU A 28 -17.93 -0.32 1.44
N LYS A 29 -17.57 0.96 1.32
CA LYS A 29 -17.41 1.65 0.04
C LYS A 29 -16.17 1.20 -0.75
N LEU A 30 -15.17 0.62 -0.10
CA LEU A 30 -14.00 0.00 -0.74
C LEU A 30 -14.15 -1.52 -0.94
N SER A 31 -15.39 -2.01 -1.08
CA SER A 31 -15.66 -3.41 -1.42
C SER A 31 -15.91 -3.62 -2.91
N ARG A 32 -15.63 -4.82 -3.41
CA ARG A 32 -15.93 -5.22 -4.80
C ARG A 32 -17.42 -5.09 -5.11
N SER A 33 -18.29 -5.40 -4.14
CA SER A 33 -19.74 -5.28 -4.26
C SER A 33 -20.18 -3.82 -4.46
N TYR A 34 -19.62 -2.90 -3.66
CA TYR A 34 -19.93 -1.47 -3.77
C TYR A 34 -19.47 -0.91 -5.11
N TYR A 35 -18.24 -1.23 -5.55
CA TYR A 35 -17.74 -0.84 -6.87
C TYR A 35 -18.66 -1.28 -8.01
N ASN A 36 -19.11 -2.54 -8.00
CA ASN A 36 -19.99 -3.06 -9.04
C ASN A 36 -21.35 -2.35 -9.07
N SER A 37 -21.85 -1.90 -7.92
CA SER A 37 -23.17 -1.30 -7.77
C SER A 37 -23.16 0.23 -7.91
N HIS A 38 -22.07 0.89 -7.53
CA HIS A 38 -21.92 2.35 -7.47
C HIS A 38 -20.55 2.81 -8.04
N PRO A 39 -20.22 2.49 -9.31
CA PRO A 39 -18.87 2.73 -9.84
C PRO A 39 -18.50 4.23 -9.88
N ILE A 40 -19.47 5.12 -10.14
CA ILE A 40 -19.22 6.57 -10.18
C ILE A 40 -18.82 7.09 -8.80
N GLU A 41 -19.61 6.79 -7.77
CA GLU A 41 -19.32 7.20 -6.39
C GLU A 41 -18.03 6.58 -5.87
N PHE A 42 -17.78 5.32 -6.20
CA PHE A 42 -16.53 4.65 -5.88
C PHE A 42 -15.31 5.42 -6.41
N TYR A 43 -15.35 5.85 -7.68
CA TYR A 43 -14.26 6.64 -8.27
C TYR A 43 -14.15 8.04 -7.68
N GLN A 44 -15.25 8.67 -7.26
CA GLN A 44 -15.20 9.94 -6.53
C GLN A 44 -14.44 9.81 -5.21
N ILE A 45 -14.66 8.71 -4.48
CA ILE A 45 -13.94 8.40 -3.24
C ILE A 45 -12.44 8.22 -3.51
N LEU A 46 -12.09 7.41 -4.51
CA LEU A 46 -10.68 7.17 -4.84
C LEU A 46 -9.97 8.42 -5.34
N ASN A 47 -10.62 9.26 -6.16
CA ASN A 47 -10.07 10.56 -6.55
C ASN A 47 -9.84 11.46 -5.33
N GLY A 48 -10.77 11.47 -4.35
CA GLY A 48 -10.59 12.18 -3.09
C GLY A 48 -9.38 11.68 -2.29
N MET A 49 -9.21 10.35 -2.18
CA MET A 49 -8.03 9.75 -1.55
C MET A 49 -6.74 10.13 -2.29
N ARG A 50 -6.76 10.10 -3.63
CA ARG A 50 -5.61 10.46 -4.46
C ARG A 50 -5.21 11.92 -4.26
N THR A 51 -6.16 12.86 -4.17
CA THR A 51 -5.85 14.26 -3.87
C THR A 51 -5.08 14.40 -2.55
N VAL A 52 -5.48 13.66 -1.51
CA VAL A 52 -4.78 13.68 -0.22
C VAL A 52 -3.38 13.08 -0.34
N THR A 53 -3.23 11.93 -0.99
CA THR A 53 -1.93 11.23 -1.09
C THR A 53 -0.96 11.91 -2.05
N GLU A 54 -1.45 12.59 -3.09
CA GLU A 54 -0.63 13.39 -4.00
C GLU A 54 -0.05 14.63 -3.30
N ALA A 55 -0.83 15.29 -2.45
CA ALA A 55 -0.37 16.42 -1.65
C ALA A 55 0.57 16.03 -0.50
N ALA A 56 0.55 14.76 -0.06
CA ALA A 56 1.39 14.26 1.01
C ALA A 56 2.87 14.09 0.57
N ASN A 57 3.77 14.41 1.50
CA ASN A 57 5.22 14.19 1.36
C ASN A 57 5.68 13.00 2.23
N PRO A 58 6.68 12.24 1.80
CA PRO A 58 7.26 11.20 2.62
C PRO A 58 7.80 11.76 3.95
N ASN A 59 7.57 11.02 5.03
CA ASN A 59 8.13 11.34 6.34
C ASN A 59 9.46 10.58 6.59
N PRO A 60 10.17 10.86 7.68
CA PRO A 60 11.46 10.22 7.98
C PRO A 60 11.45 8.68 7.97
N ALA A 61 10.33 8.01 8.28
CA ALA A 61 10.26 6.55 8.21
C ALA A 61 10.42 6.05 6.77
N HIS A 62 9.69 6.65 5.82
CA HIS A 62 9.80 6.34 4.40
C HIS A 62 11.21 6.62 3.88
N ILE A 63 11.76 7.77 4.23
CA ILE A 63 13.09 8.20 3.81
C ILE A 63 14.16 7.24 4.32
N ALA A 64 14.07 6.81 5.58
CA ALA A 64 15.01 5.87 6.16
C ALA A 64 14.96 4.50 5.48
N LEU A 65 13.75 3.99 5.18
CA LEU A 65 13.59 2.74 4.43
C LEU A 65 14.20 2.83 3.02
N ALA A 66 13.97 3.94 2.32
CA ALA A 66 14.51 4.18 0.97
C ALA A 66 16.03 4.30 0.95
N ILE A 67 16.62 5.13 1.83
CA ILE A 67 18.10 5.30 1.93
C ILE A 67 18.79 3.97 2.24
N LYS A 68 18.15 3.11 3.03
CA LYS A 68 18.70 1.81 3.42
C LYS A 68 18.36 0.69 2.44
N HIS A 69 17.68 0.98 1.33
CA HIS A 69 17.29 -0.02 0.33
C HIS A 69 16.55 -1.21 0.95
N ILE A 70 15.68 -0.94 1.94
CA ILE A 70 14.92 -1.98 2.63
C ILE A 70 13.80 -2.47 1.71
N PRO A 71 13.72 -3.78 1.39
CA PRO A 71 12.58 -4.33 0.69
C PRO A 71 11.29 -4.16 1.50
N ILE A 72 10.23 -3.68 0.85
CA ILE A 72 8.98 -3.28 1.48
C ILE A 72 7.82 -4.07 0.89
N VAL A 73 7.04 -4.71 1.75
CA VAL A 73 5.65 -5.07 1.47
C VAL A 73 4.77 -3.94 2.00
N THR A 74 3.94 -3.33 1.17
CA THR A 74 3.03 -2.27 1.61
C THR A 74 1.58 -2.58 1.30
N MET A 75 0.74 -2.40 2.32
CA MET A 75 -0.72 -2.42 2.19
C MET A 75 -1.29 -1.05 1.76
N ASN A 76 -0.44 -0.02 1.66
CA ASN A 76 -0.85 1.31 1.29
C ASN A 76 -0.90 1.46 -0.23
N ILE A 77 -1.79 2.33 -0.69
CA ILE A 77 -2.00 2.68 -2.10
C ILE A 77 -1.53 4.11 -2.41
N ASP A 78 -0.84 4.75 -1.46
CA ASP A 78 -0.52 6.19 -1.44
C ASP A 78 0.72 6.57 -2.27
N GLY A 79 1.61 5.61 -2.55
CA GLY A 79 2.85 5.81 -3.31
C GLY A 79 3.96 6.56 -2.55
N LEU A 80 3.84 6.75 -1.22
CA LEU A 80 4.83 7.52 -0.45
C LEU A 80 6.20 6.85 -0.37
N HIS A 81 6.28 5.51 -0.41
CA HIS A 81 7.55 4.78 -0.49
C HIS A 81 8.32 5.12 -1.77
N HIS A 82 7.64 5.14 -2.92
CA HIS A 82 8.26 5.55 -4.17
C HIS A 82 8.63 7.04 -4.18
N LYS A 83 7.78 7.91 -3.61
CA LYS A 83 8.13 9.34 -3.45
C LYS A 83 9.36 9.53 -2.54
N ALA A 84 9.63 8.64 -1.59
CA ALA A 84 10.84 8.66 -0.76
C ALA A 84 12.09 8.15 -1.48
N GLY A 85 11.94 7.46 -2.61
CA GLY A 85 13.05 6.96 -3.43
C GLY A 85 13.19 5.44 -3.49
N SER A 86 12.29 4.67 -2.86
CA SER A 86 12.29 3.21 -3.03
C SER A 86 11.92 2.82 -4.46
N THR A 87 12.66 1.87 -5.04
CA THR A 87 12.47 1.44 -6.43
C THR A 87 11.25 0.52 -6.60
N GLU A 88 10.84 0.26 -7.84
CA GLU A 88 9.74 -0.68 -8.15
C GLU A 88 10.10 -2.13 -7.78
N GLU A 89 11.38 -2.49 -7.77
CA GLU A 89 11.86 -3.80 -7.36
C GLU A 89 11.87 -3.97 -5.83
N GLU A 90 12.02 -2.88 -5.10
CA GLU A 90 12.06 -2.87 -3.63
C GLU A 90 10.66 -2.91 -3.00
N VAL A 91 9.62 -2.47 -3.71
CA VAL A 91 8.28 -2.30 -3.15
C VAL A 91 7.27 -3.27 -3.77
N ILE A 92 6.69 -4.12 -2.92
CA ILE A 92 5.52 -4.95 -3.23
C ILE A 92 4.26 -4.24 -2.70
N GLU A 93 3.55 -3.55 -3.58
CA GLU A 93 2.24 -2.96 -3.30
C GLU A 93 1.15 -4.04 -3.33
N ILE A 94 0.94 -4.72 -2.20
CA ILE A 94 0.05 -5.90 -2.13
C ILE A 94 -1.43 -5.53 -2.29
N HIS A 95 -1.82 -4.29 -2.03
CA HIS A 95 -3.17 -3.80 -2.29
C HIS A 95 -3.28 -2.93 -3.54
N GLY A 96 -2.24 -2.91 -4.38
CA GLY A 96 -2.18 -2.10 -5.60
C GLY A 96 -1.85 -0.63 -5.34
N SER A 97 -2.21 0.26 -6.27
CA SER A 97 -1.83 1.68 -6.24
C SER A 97 -2.89 2.60 -6.85
N LEU A 98 -2.88 3.87 -6.43
CA LEU A 98 -3.64 4.96 -7.07
C LEU A 98 -2.91 5.57 -8.27
N ARG A 99 -1.88 4.93 -8.84
CA ARG A 99 -1.10 5.50 -9.96
C ARG A 99 -1.73 5.27 -11.33
N LYS A 100 -2.44 4.15 -11.49
CA LYS A 100 -2.91 3.69 -12.80
C LYS A 100 -4.25 2.97 -12.75
N VAL A 101 -4.91 2.92 -13.90
CA VAL A 101 -6.13 2.16 -14.15
C VAL A 101 -5.99 1.37 -15.45
N TYR A 102 -6.66 0.23 -15.54
CA TYR A 102 -6.52 -0.72 -16.65
C TYR A 102 -7.80 -0.81 -17.49
N CYS A 103 -7.68 -0.76 -18.81
CA CYS A 103 -8.80 -1.07 -19.70
C CYS A 103 -8.76 -2.55 -20.11
N PRO A 104 -9.76 -3.36 -19.73
CA PRO A 104 -9.77 -4.79 -20.06
C PRO A 104 -9.98 -5.07 -21.56
N LYS A 105 -10.56 -4.12 -22.31
CA LYS A 105 -10.83 -4.30 -23.75
C LYS A 105 -9.63 -4.06 -24.65
N CYS A 106 -8.81 -3.04 -24.34
CA CYS A 106 -7.63 -2.73 -25.14
C CYS A 106 -6.30 -3.11 -24.47
N SER A 107 -6.37 -3.69 -23.27
CA SER A 107 -5.22 -4.15 -22.49
C SER A 107 -4.17 -3.08 -22.23
N LYS A 108 -4.61 -1.84 -21.99
CA LYS A 108 -3.73 -0.70 -21.73
C LYS A 108 -3.95 -0.13 -20.34
N TRP A 109 -2.83 0.28 -19.75
CA TRP A 109 -2.78 1.09 -18.55
C TRP A 109 -2.91 2.57 -18.92
N TYR A 110 -3.62 3.30 -18.08
CA TYR A 110 -3.79 4.75 -18.14
C TYR A 110 -3.42 5.33 -16.77
N PRO A 111 -2.92 6.57 -16.69
CA PRO A 111 -2.79 7.25 -15.41
C PRO A 111 -4.12 7.28 -14.68
N PHE A 112 -4.12 7.13 -13.35
CA PHE A 112 -5.37 7.18 -12.58
C PHE A 112 -6.09 8.54 -12.78
N SER A 113 -5.34 9.62 -13.01
CA SER A 113 -5.89 10.97 -13.25
C SER A 113 -6.93 11.10 -14.34
N VAL A 114 -6.95 10.19 -15.32
CA VAL A 114 -8.00 10.20 -16.34
C VAL A 114 -9.41 10.02 -15.75
N THR A 115 -9.51 9.41 -14.56
CA THR A 115 -10.80 9.15 -13.89
C THR A 115 -11.40 10.39 -13.22
N GLU A 116 -10.69 11.52 -13.19
CA GLU A 116 -11.25 12.81 -12.78
C GLU A 116 -12.23 13.34 -13.84
N GLU A 117 -11.91 13.16 -15.12
CA GLU A 117 -12.76 13.56 -16.24
C GLU A 117 -13.75 12.45 -16.61
N SER A 118 -13.29 11.20 -16.69
CA SER A 118 -14.14 10.07 -17.04
C SER A 118 -13.60 8.73 -16.53
N ILE A 119 -14.48 7.94 -15.91
CA ILE A 119 -14.16 6.56 -15.51
C ILE A 119 -14.16 5.59 -16.70
N LYS A 120 -14.50 6.05 -17.91
CA LYS A 120 -14.54 5.24 -19.13
C LYS A 120 -13.26 5.40 -19.94
N CYS A 121 -12.88 4.33 -20.63
CA CYS A 121 -11.73 4.34 -21.53
C CYS A 121 -11.97 5.26 -22.74
N SER A 122 -11.05 6.20 -23.00
CA SER A 122 -11.14 7.13 -24.13
C SER A 122 -11.10 6.46 -25.52
N LYS A 123 -10.62 5.22 -25.60
CA LYS A 123 -10.52 4.44 -26.85
C LYS A 123 -11.56 3.33 -26.97
N CYS A 124 -12.28 3.02 -25.91
CA CYS A 124 -13.18 1.87 -25.86
C CYS A 124 -14.56 2.31 -25.40
N ILE A 125 -15.50 2.35 -26.34
CA ILE A 125 -16.90 2.71 -26.09
C ILE A 125 -17.46 1.85 -24.95
N ASP A 126 -18.01 2.53 -23.95
CA ASP A 126 -18.69 1.97 -22.77
C ASP A 126 -17.90 0.98 -21.91
N VAL A 127 -16.57 1.05 -21.95
CA VAL A 127 -15.71 0.27 -21.05
C VAL A 127 -15.27 1.13 -19.87
N ILE A 128 -15.68 0.73 -18.67
CA ILE A 128 -15.19 1.32 -17.41
C ILE A 128 -13.76 0.82 -17.16
N LEU A 129 -12.85 1.76 -16.90
CA LEU A 129 -11.48 1.49 -16.49
C LEU A 129 -11.51 0.76 -15.15
N GLN A 130 -10.66 -0.26 -14.96
CA GLN A 130 -10.57 -1.01 -13.71
C GLN A 130 -9.49 -0.38 -12.83
N PRO A 131 -9.75 -0.16 -11.52
CA PRO A 131 -8.73 0.36 -10.62
C PRO A 131 -7.65 -0.70 -10.37
N ASP A 132 -6.40 -0.28 -10.23
CA ASP A 132 -5.31 -1.14 -9.76
C ASP A 132 -5.31 -1.24 -8.24
N ILE A 133 -6.45 -1.58 -7.63
CA ILE A 133 -6.61 -1.66 -6.17
C ILE A 133 -7.27 -2.98 -5.82
N VAL A 134 -6.76 -3.62 -4.77
CA VAL A 134 -7.39 -4.79 -4.18
C VAL A 134 -8.49 -4.35 -3.22
N LEU A 135 -9.73 -4.71 -3.52
CA LEU A 135 -10.91 -4.34 -2.74
C LEU A 135 -11.26 -5.43 -1.72
N TYR A 136 -12.08 -5.07 -0.73
CA TYR A 136 -12.67 -6.09 0.14
C TYR A 136 -13.50 -7.07 -0.69
N GLY A 137 -13.18 -8.36 -0.57
CA GLY A 137 -13.76 -9.45 -1.37
C GLY A 137 -12.88 -9.92 -2.54
N ASP A 138 -11.82 -9.20 -2.88
CA ASP A 138 -10.88 -9.61 -3.92
C ASP A 138 -9.81 -10.59 -3.39
N SER A 139 -9.24 -11.36 -4.31
CA SER A 139 -7.98 -12.07 -4.06
C SER A 139 -6.81 -11.10 -4.14
N ILE A 140 -5.79 -11.30 -3.29
CA ILE A 140 -4.57 -10.49 -3.27
C ILE A 140 -3.55 -11.09 -4.26
N PRO A 141 -3.28 -10.49 -5.43
CA PRO A 141 -2.49 -11.14 -6.48
C PRO A 141 -1.03 -11.38 -6.09
N ARG A 142 -0.43 -10.43 -5.36
CA ARG A 142 0.99 -10.45 -4.94
C ARG A 142 1.20 -11.07 -3.56
N LEU A 143 0.22 -11.80 -3.02
CA LEU A 143 0.28 -12.33 -1.66
C LEU A 143 1.44 -13.32 -1.49
N GLN A 144 1.60 -14.26 -2.43
CA GLN A 144 2.67 -15.24 -2.35
C GLN A 144 4.06 -14.58 -2.43
N ASP A 145 4.23 -13.58 -3.30
CA ASP A 145 5.49 -12.83 -3.40
C ASP A 145 5.83 -12.12 -2.08
N SER A 146 4.81 -11.54 -1.43
CA SER A 146 4.98 -10.90 -0.13
C SER A 146 5.41 -11.88 0.96
N ILE A 147 4.80 -13.07 1.00
CA ILE A 147 5.18 -14.16 1.92
C ILE A 147 6.61 -14.59 1.66
N ASN A 148 6.95 -14.85 0.40
CA ASN A 148 8.30 -15.27 0.01
C ASN A 148 9.35 -14.25 0.44
N LEU A 149 9.08 -12.95 0.28
CA LEU A 149 10.00 -11.90 0.72
C LEU A 149 10.18 -11.92 2.23
N VAL A 150 9.09 -11.86 3.01
CA VAL A 150 9.16 -11.72 4.47
C VAL A 150 9.65 -12.99 5.19
N SER A 151 9.52 -14.15 4.56
CA SER A 151 10.02 -15.42 5.11
C SER A 151 11.52 -15.67 4.82
N ASN A 152 12.18 -14.82 4.05
CA ASN A 152 13.60 -14.99 3.65
C ASN A 152 14.54 -13.88 4.18
N VAL A 153 14.16 -13.24 5.29
CA VAL A 153 14.95 -12.22 5.98
C VAL A 153 15.27 -12.63 7.42
N ASP A 154 16.22 -11.95 8.05
CA ASP A 154 16.56 -12.18 9.46
C ASP A 154 15.61 -11.41 10.39
N LEU A 155 15.13 -10.24 9.94
CA LEU A 155 14.25 -9.33 10.67
C LEU A 155 13.14 -8.77 9.77
N LEU A 156 11.90 -8.88 10.21
CA LEU A 156 10.75 -8.18 9.64
C LEU A 156 10.33 -7.01 10.55
N LEU A 157 10.36 -5.80 10.00
CA LEU A 157 9.79 -4.62 10.63
C LEU A 157 8.33 -4.47 10.21
N VAL A 158 7.40 -4.54 11.16
CA VAL A 158 5.98 -4.32 10.92
C VAL A 158 5.63 -2.91 11.38
N ILE A 159 5.37 -2.00 10.44
CA ILE A 159 5.33 -0.56 10.68
C ILE A 159 3.93 -0.01 10.39
N GLY A 160 3.32 0.63 11.40
CA GLY A 160 2.06 1.34 11.25
C GLY A 160 0.90 0.44 10.83
N THR A 161 0.88 -0.81 11.30
CA THR A 161 -0.18 -1.76 10.98
C THR A 161 -1.10 -1.95 12.17
N SER A 162 -2.39 -1.80 11.95
CA SER A 162 -3.37 -1.90 13.02
C SER A 162 -3.90 -3.33 13.24
N PHE A 163 -3.39 -4.33 12.50
CA PHE A 163 -3.78 -5.76 12.52
C PHE A 163 -5.28 -6.06 12.43
N TYR A 164 -6.14 -5.05 12.19
CA TYR A 164 -7.57 -5.22 12.00
C TYR A 164 -7.91 -5.96 10.70
N THR A 165 -7.02 -5.94 9.71
CA THR A 165 -7.15 -6.71 8.47
C THR A 165 -6.34 -7.98 8.56
N SER A 166 -6.91 -9.10 8.11
CA SER A 166 -6.25 -10.41 8.12
C SER A 166 -4.92 -10.43 7.36
N THR A 167 -4.73 -9.57 6.36
CA THR A 167 -3.51 -9.51 5.55
C THR A 167 -2.25 -9.26 6.38
N ALA A 168 -2.27 -8.26 7.27
CA ALA A 168 -1.12 -7.93 8.11
C ALA A 168 -0.76 -9.08 9.04
N THR A 169 -1.78 -9.70 9.65
CA THR A 169 -1.63 -10.87 10.52
C THR A 169 -1.05 -12.04 9.75
N TYR A 170 -1.63 -12.38 8.60
CA TYR A 170 -1.22 -13.52 7.79
C TYR A 170 0.22 -13.40 7.28
N VAL A 171 0.61 -12.24 6.74
CA VAL A 171 1.99 -12.01 6.27
C VAL A 171 2.98 -12.03 7.44
N SER A 172 2.62 -11.44 8.59
CA SER A 172 3.47 -11.45 9.79
C SER A 172 3.62 -12.85 10.39
N GLU A 173 2.55 -13.66 10.39
CA GLU A 173 2.57 -15.05 10.85
C GLU A 173 3.42 -15.93 9.94
N ALA A 174 3.35 -15.74 8.62
CA ALA A 174 4.21 -16.46 7.67
C ALA A 174 5.70 -16.21 7.94
N ALA A 175 6.09 -14.97 8.28
CA ALA A 175 7.45 -14.66 8.69
C ALA A 175 7.82 -15.37 10.01
N LYS A 176 6.97 -15.29 11.04
CA LYS A 176 7.21 -15.96 12.34
C LYS A 176 7.36 -17.47 12.19
N ASN A 177 6.51 -18.10 11.36
CA ASN A 177 6.55 -19.53 11.11
C ASN A 177 7.82 -19.96 10.36
N ALA A 178 8.44 -19.05 9.61
CA ALA A 178 9.74 -19.26 8.98
C ALA A 178 10.93 -19.01 9.94
N GLY A 179 10.67 -18.68 11.22
CA GLY A 179 11.71 -18.39 12.22
C GLY A 179 12.27 -16.96 12.17
N VAL A 180 11.63 -16.07 11.42
CA VAL A 180 12.06 -14.66 11.28
C VAL A 180 11.73 -13.88 12.54
N ARG A 181 12.67 -13.05 13.01
CA ARG A 181 12.42 -12.10 14.10
C ARG A 181 11.45 -11.02 13.60
N VAL A 182 10.41 -10.74 14.37
CA VAL A 182 9.42 -9.70 14.01
C VAL A 182 9.42 -8.59 15.05
N GLU A 183 9.59 -7.35 14.60
CA GLU A 183 9.48 -6.15 15.43
C GLU A 183 8.35 -5.25 14.95
N ILE A 184 7.51 -4.79 15.88
CA ILE A 184 6.31 -4.01 15.57
C ILE A 184 6.52 -2.57 16.02
N ILE A 185 6.32 -1.62 15.11
CA ILE A 185 6.44 -0.17 15.32
C ILE A 185 5.12 0.49 14.88
N ASN A 186 4.21 0.68 15.83
CA ASN A 186 2.87 1.24 15.54
C ASN A 186 2.71 2.71 15.93
N GLU A 187 3.62 3.24 16.73
CA GLU A 187 3.61 4.65 17.17
C GLU A 187 4.98 5.27 16.87
N ASN A 188 5.01 6.58 16.57
CA ASN A 188 6.21 7.36 16.31
C ASN A 188 7.16 6.69 15.30
N ALA A 189 6.60 6.12 14.22
CA ALA A 189 7.37 5.41 13.20
C ALA A 189 8.43 6.32 12.56
N GLU A 190 8.12 7.60 12.38
CA GLU A 190 9.00 8.65 11.90
C GLU A 190 10.24 8.86 12.78
N GLU A 191 10.21 8.45 14.05
CA GLU A 191 11.35 8.55 14.96
C GLU A 191 12.03 7.19 15.16
N LEU A 192 11.24 6.13 15.34
CA LEU A 192 11.75 4.81 15.72
C LEU A 192 12.37 4.05 14.54
N VAL A 193 11.81 4.15 13.33
CA VAL A 193 12.34 3.45 12.15
C VAL A 193 13.76 3.93 11.81
N PRO A 194 14.05 5.25 11.70
CA PRO A 194 15.41 5.72 11.45
C PRO A 194 16.40 5.28 12.54
N LYS A 195 16.01 5.35 13.82
CA LYS A 195 16.87 4.95 14.95
C LYS A 195 17.23 3.47 14.90
N LEU A 196 16.24 2.61 14.63
CA LEU A 196 16.45 1.18 14.50
C LEU A 196 17.41 0.88 13.36
N LEU A 197 17.18 1.46 12.18
CA LEU A 197 18.00 1.19 11.01
C LEU A 197 19.44 1.71 11.16
N ALA A 198 19.65 2.82 11.86
CA ALA A 198 21.00 3.32 12.16
C ALA A 198 21.80 2.38 13.09
N ASN A 199 21.14 1.70 14.02
CA ASN A 199 21.80 0.78 14.96
C ASN A 199 22.15 -0.58 14.35
N ASN A 200 21.64 -0.88 13.15
CA ASN A 200 21.85 -2.16 12.47
C ASN A 200 22.86 -2.05 11.30
N ASP A 201 23.63 -0.96 11.26
CA ASP A 201 24.74 -0.74 10.31
C ASP A 201 26.07 -1.39 10.74
N SER A 202 26.10 -2.04 11.89
CA SER A 202 27.28 -2.69 12.50
C SER A 202 27.12 -4.20 12.58
#